data_AF-G4Q6A4-F1
#
_entry.id   AF-G4Q6A4-F1
#
_cell.length_a   1.000
_cell.length_b   1.000
_cell.length_c   1.000
_cell.angle_alpha   90.00
_cell.angle_beta   90.00
_cell.angle_gamma   90.00
#
_symmetry.space_group_name_H-M   'P 1'
#
loop_
_entity.id
_entity.type
_entity.pdbx_description
1 polymer ?
#
loop_
_entity_poly.entity_id
_entity_poly.type
_entity_poly.pdbx_seq_one_letter_code
_entity_poly.pdbx_strand_id
1 'polypeptide(L)' 'MPSLDYIEKLTGIKEEWIQNLKETESALVLAVQLPPQEHICPHCKATTRRIKGYYTRLIKHSPLLHKKLHLLYR' A
#
# COMPACT_ATOMS: atom_id res chain seq x y z
N MET A 1 -15.98 -8.43 20.36
CA MET A 1 -15.90 -9.48 19.31
C MET A 1 -14.85 -9.02 18.31
N PRO A 2 -13.85 -9.82 17.94
CA PRO A 2 -12.98 -9.45 16.83
C PRO A 2 -13.78 -9.63 15.54
N SER A 3 -14.12 -8.54 14.86
CA SER A 3 -14.62 -8.58 13.50
C SER A 3 -13.47 -9.05 12.61
N LEU A 4 -13.62 -10.22 11.99
CA LEU A 4 -12.68 -10.68 10.97
C LEU A 4 -12.66 -9.67 9.82
N ASP A 5 -11.52 -9.03 9.60
CA ASP A 5 -11.33 -8.13 8.47
C ASP A 5 -10.96 -8.93 7.22
N TYR A 6 -11.99 -9.27 6.44
CA TYR A 6 -11.83 -9.98 5.18
C TYR A 6 -11.18 -9.11 4.10
N ILE A 7 -11.29 -7.78 4.20
CA ILE A 7 -10.73 -6.86 3.22
C ILE A 7 -9.21 -6.83 3.36
N GLU A 8 -8.70 -6.77 4.60
CA GLU A 8 -7.26 -6.88 4.87
C GLU A 8 -6.70 -8.20 4.32
N LYS A 9 -7.41 -9.32 4.51
CA LYS A 9 -6.97 -10.63 3.99
C LYS A 9 -6.95 -10.72 2.47
N LEU A 10 -7.92 -10.14 1.78
CA LEU A 10 -8.04 -10.22 0.32
C LEU A 10 -7.08 -9.26 -0.39
N THR A 11 -6.90 -8.07 0.16
CA THR A 11 -6.07 -7.03 -0.46
C THR A 11 -4.63 -7.05 0.02
N GLY A 12 -4.38 -7.65 1.19
CA GLY A 12 -3.11 -7.57 1.90
C GLY A 12 -2.78 -6.17 2.40
N ILE A 13 -3.69 -5.19 2.31
CA ILE A 13 -3.50 -3.81 2.76
C ILE A 13 -4.09 -3.68 4.16
N LYS A 14 -3.28 -3.23 5.09
CA LYS A 14 -3.74 -2.87 6.43
C LYS A 14 -4.12 -1.40 6.51
N GLU A 15 -5.12 -1.07 7.31
CA GLU A 15 -5.54 0.31 7.55
C GLU A 15 -4.39 1.18 8.07
N GLU A 16 -3.54 0.63 8.95
CA GLU A 16 -2.36 1.29 9.51
C GLU A 16 -1.31 1.73 8.46
N TRP A 17 -1.37 1.18 7.23
CA TRP A 17 -0.47 1.56 6.13
C TRP A 17 -1.01 2.71 5.29
N ILE A 18 -2.28 3.08 5.46
CA ILE A 18 -2.91 4.18 4.74
C ILE A 18 -2.50 5.48 5.44
N GLN A 19 -1.62 6.24 4.80
CA GLN A 19 -1.12 7.49 5.39
C GLN A 19 -1.95 8.70 5.05
N ASN A 20 -2.57 8.71 3.86
CA ASN A 20 -3.33 9.85 3.38
C ASN A 20 -4.43 9.42 2.42
N LEU A 21 -5.55 10.13 2.50
CA LEU A 21 -6.61 10.13 1.49
C LEU A 21 -6.64 11.51 0.83
N LYS A 22 -6.54 11.55 -0.50
CA LYS A 22 -6.82 12.74 -1.29
C LYS A 22 -8.07 12.50 -2.11
N GLU A 23 -9.07 13.33 -1.89
CA GLU A 23 -10.30 13.30 -2.67
C GLU A 23 -10.30 14.44 -3.68
N THR A 24 -10.72 14.12 -4.90
CA THR A 24 -11.01 15.07 -5.97
C THR A 24 -12.45 14.84 -6.44
N GLU A 25 -12.95 15.71 -7.31
CA GLU A 25 -14.30 15.56 -7.87
C GLU A 25 -14.48 14.23 -8.61
N SER A 26 -13.42 13.71 -9.26
CA SER A 26 -13.49 12.53 -10.13
C SER A 26 -12.80 11.28 -9.57
N ALA A 27 -11.92 11.43 -8.57
CA ALA A 27 -11.13 10.34 -8.04
C ALA A 27 -10.84 10.44 -6.53
N LEU A 28 -10.75 9.28 -5.90
CA LEU A 28 -10.20 9.05 -4.57
C LEU A 28 -8.81 8.46 -4.73
N VAL A 29 -7.80 9.09 -4.13
CA VAL A 29 -6.41 8.66 -4.16
C VAL A 29 -5.95 8.33 -2.76
N LEU A 30 -5.68 7.06 -2.49
CA LEU A 30 -5.15 6.57 -1.22
C LEU A 30 -3.65 6.39 -1.32
N ALA A 31 -2.89 7.01 -0.43
CA ALA A 31 -1.46 6.75 -0.28
C ALA A 31 -1.25 5.61 0.72
N VAL A 32 -0.70 4.49 0.23
CA VAL A 32 -0.41 3.29 1.00
C VAL A 32 1.11 3.18 1.14
N GLN A 33 1.61 3.31 2.37
CA GLN A 33 3.03 3.15 2.68
C GLN A 33 3.25 1.76 3.27
N LEU A 34 3.90 0.89 2.49
CA LEU A 34 4.26 -0.43 2.96
C LEU A 34 5.36 -0.32 4.04
N PRO A 35 5.31 -1.16 5.09
CA PRO A 35 6.42 -1.23 6.02
C PRO A 35 7.68 -1.71 5.30
N PRO A 36 8.86 -1.10 5.56
CA PRO A 36 10.10 -1.54 4.94
C PRO A 36 10.42 -2.97 5.39
N GLN A 37 10.60 -3.87 4.43
CA GLN A 37 11.00 -5.24 4.71
C GLN A 37 12.52 -5.31 4.90
N GLU A 38 12.96 -6.19 5.81
CA GLU A 38 14.38 -6.51 5.96
C GLU A 38 14.78 -7.56 4.92
N HIS A 39 15.88 -7.29 4.23
CA HIS A 39 16.44 -8.17 3.23
C HIS A 39 17.86 -8.57 3.62
N ILE A 40 18.19 -9.82 3.39
CA ILE A 40 19.54 -10.34 3.58
C ILE A 40 20.26 -10.26 2.25
N CYS A 41 21.39 -9.54 2.21
CA CYS A 41 22.22 -9.49 1.02
C CYS A 41 22.74 -10.90 0.69
N PRO A 42 22.51 -11.44 -0.52
CA PRO A 42 22.97 -12.78 -0.87
C PRO A 42 24.50 -12.89 -0.88
N HIS A 43 25.21 -11.78 -1.12
CA HIS A 43 26.66 -11.72 -1.18
C HIS A 43 27.34 -11.62 0.19
N CYS A 44 26.98 -10.63 1.01
CA CYS A 44 27.67 -10.36 2.29
C CYS A 44 26.86 -10.74 3.54
N LYS A 45 25.64 -11.27 3.38
CA LYS A 45 24.71 -11.65 4.47
C LYS A 45 24.30 -10.50 5.42
N ALA A 46 24.71 -9.27 5.13
CA ALA A 46 24.25 -8.11 5.88
C ALA A 46 22.74 -7.91 5.70
N THR A 47 22.07 -7.58 6.80
CA THR A 47 20.67 -7.16 6.79
C THR A 47 20.58 -5.71 6.32
N THR A 48 19.75 -5.45 5.32
CA THR A 48 19.47 -4.12 4.81
C THR A 48 17.96 -3.90 4.72
N ARG A 49 17.51 -2.71 5.13
CA ARG A 49 16.15 -2.21 4.88
C ARG A 49 16.05 -1.42 3.58
N ARG A 50 17.19 -1.16 2.94
CA ARG A 50 17.28 -0.36 1.72
C ARG A 50 17.23 -1.28 0.51
N ILE A 51 16.10 -1.30 -0.16
CA ILE A 51 15.96 -1.90 -1.49
C ILE A 51 16.13 -0.81 -2.55
N LYS A 52 16.99 -1.06 -3.53
CA LYS A 52 17.06 -0.23 -4.73
C LYS A 52 15.87 -0.59 -5.62
N GLY A 53 14.95 0.36 -5.85
CA GLY A 53 13.79 0.14 -6.71
C GLY A 53 12.43 0.16 -6.03
N TYR A 54 12.32 0.63 -4.78
CA TYR A 54 11.03 1.12 -4.30
C TYR A 54 10.68 2.40 -5.05
N TYR A 55 9.66 2.32 -5.90
CA TYR A 55 9.09 3.45 -6.61
C TYR A 55 7.59 3.48 -6.34
N THR A 56 7.02 4.68 -6.38
CA THR A 56 5.58 4.84 -6.18
C THR A 56 4.83 4.18 -7.33
N ARG A 57 3.94 3.23 -7.04
CA ARG A 57 3.10 2.54 -8.02
C ARG A 57 1.65 2.99 -7.90
N LEU A 58 1.04 3.38 -9.01
CA LEU A 58 -0.39 3.64 -9.08
C LEU A 58 -1.12 2.36 -9.49
N ILE A 59 -1.98 1.84 -8.60
CA ILE A 59 -2.86 0.72 -8.85
C ILE A 59 -4.29 1.28 -9.02
N LYS A 60 -4.94 0.91 -10.12
CA LYS A 60 -6.35 1.23 -10.34
C LYS A 60 -7.20 0.19 -9.62
N HIS A 61 -8.15 0.64 -8.82
CA HIS A 61 -9.07 -0.22 -8.10
C HIS A 61 -10.50 -0.02 -8.61
N SER A 62 -11.41 -0.94 -8.23
CA SER A 62 -12.84 -0.75 -8.47
C SER A 62 -13.32 0.60 -7.93
N PRO A 63 -14.19 1.32 -8.67
CA PRO A 63 -14.69 2.63 -8.26
C PRO A 63 -15.38 2.56 -6.90
N LEU A 64 -15.21 3.60 -6.11
CA LEU A 64 -15.86 3.77 -4.82
C LEU A 64 -16.63 5.09 -4.84
N LEU A 65 -17.88 5.09 -4.37
CA LEU A 65 -18.74 6.29 -4.34
C LEU A 65 -18.87 6.99 -5.71
N HIS A 66 -18.96 6.21 -6.80
CA HIS A 66 -18.99 6.72 -8.19
C HIS A 66 -17.73 7.48 -8.63
N LYS A 67 -16.66 7.47 -7.82
CA LYS A 67 -15.36 8.05 -8.12
C LYS A 67 -14.34 6.95 -8.43
N LYS A 68 -13.36 7.27 -9.28
CA LYS A 68 -12.25 6.34 -9.57
C LYS A 68 -11.38 6.19 -8.32
N LEU A 69 -11.04 4.96 -7.95
CA LEU A 69 -10.14 4.71 -6.83
C LEU A 69 -8.73 4.40 -7.33
N HIS A 70 -7.75 5.16 -6.84
CA HIS A 70 -6.34 4.96 -7.11
C HIS A 70 -5.58 4.70 -5.82
N LEU A 71 -4.82 3.62 -5.78
CA LEU A 71 -3.92 3.30 -4.67
C LEU A 71 -2.50 3.65 -5.10
N LEU A 72 -1.85 4.55 -4.37
CA LEU A 72 -0.44 4.91 -4.53
C LEU A 72 0.38 4.13 -3.52
N TYR A 73 1.03 3.06 -3.95
CA TYR A 73 1.90 2.24 -3.12
C TYR A 73 3.31 2.80 -3.10
N ARG A 74 3.89 2.93 -1.91
CA ARG A 74 5.29 3.32 -1.70
C ARG A 74 5.98 2.41 -0.70
#